data_AF-A0A5Q4SBQ4-F1
#
_entry.id   AF-A0A5Q4SBQ4-F1
#
_cell.length_a   1.000
_cell.length_b   1.000
_cell.length_c   1.000
_cell.angle_alpha   90.00
_cell.angle_beta   90.00
_cell.angle_gamma   90.00
#
_symmetry.space_group_name_H-M   'P 1'
#
loop_
_entity.id
_entity.type
_entity.pdbx_description
1 polymer ?
#
loop_
_entity_poly.entity_id
_entity_poly.type
_entity_poly.pdbx_seq_one_letter_code
_entity_poly.pdbx_strand_id
1 'polypeptide(L)' 'RPARARGLRERVRSAVLEDRRLKADEVLVVRRGSLPKTSSGKVQRRATRQQYLEGGFGTVAAPSSPDAR' A
#
# COMPACT_ATOMS: atom_id res chain seq x y z
N ARG A 1 -3.92 9.38 11.74
CA ARG A 1 -5.10 8.87 12.49
C ARG A 1 -5.59 7.58 11.81
N PRO A 2 -5.70 6.46 12.54
CA PRO A 2 -6.00 5.14 11.96
C PRO A 2 -7.35 5.06 11.22
N ALA A 3 -8.38 5.75 11.70
CA ALA A 3 -9.70 5.79 11.04
C ALA A 3 -9.66 6.41 9.63
N ARG A 4 -8.83 7.45 9.41
CA ARG A 4 -8.66 8.05 8.08
C ARG A 4 -7.91 7.12 7.12
N ALA A 5 -6.94 6.36 7.63
CA ALA A 5 -6.21 5.38 6.82
C ALA A 5 -7.13 4.25 6.35
N ARG A 6 -8.04 3.77 7.21
CA ARG A 6 -9.03 2.76 6.83
C ARG A 6 -9.92 3.20 5.66
N GLY A 7 -10.58 4.36 5.78
CA GLY A 7 -11.45 4.86 4.71
C GLY A 7 -10.71 5.15 3.41
N LEU A 8 -9.42 5.53 3.46
CA LEU A 8 -8.60 5.67 2.26
C LEU A 8 -8.34 4.32 1.58
N ARG A 9 -8.02 3.27 2.35
CA ARG A 9 -7.77 1.92 1.80
C ARG A 9 -9.01 1.35 1.10
N GLU A 10 -10.18 1.53 1.70
CA GLU A 10 -11.46 1.09 1.13
C GLU A 10 -11.72 1.78 -0.21
N ARG A 11 -11.59 3.12 -0.28
CA ARG A 11 -11.76 3.85 -1.55
C ARG A 11 -10.79 3.41 -2.64
N VAL A 12 -9.52 3.16 -2.29
CA VAL A 12 -8.54 2.66 -3.26
C VAL A 12 -8.91 1.26 -3.75
N ARG A 13 -9.31 0.35 -2.84
CA ARG A 13 -9.75 -1.01 -3.22
C ARG A 13 -10.96 -0.96 -4.17
N SER A 14 -11.97 -0.15 -3.87
CA SER A 14 -13.15 0.01 -4.72
C SER A 14 -12.79 0.55 -6.11
N ALA A 15 -12.01 1.62 -6.18
CA ALA A 15 -11.61 2.22 -7.46
C ALA A 15 -10.79 1.24 -8.34
N VAL A 16 -9.88 0.47 -7.74
CA VAL A 16 -9.11 -0.55 -8.49
C VAL A 16 -10.03 -1.65 -9.03
N LEU A 17 -11.00 -2.10 -8.23
CA LEU A 17 -11.97 -3.11 -8.65
C LEU A 17 -12.86 -2.60 -9.79
N GLU A 18 -13.36 -1.38 -9.69
CA GLU A 18 -14.24 -0.76 -10.68
C GLU A 18 -13.52 -0.50 -12.01
N ASP A 19 -12.36 0.16 -11.96
CA ASP A 19 -11.66 0.61 -13.17
C ASP A 19 -10.85 -0.49 -13.86
N ARG A 20 -10.33 -1.44 -13.07
CA ARG A 20 -9.36 -2.46 -13.56
C ARG A 20 -9.88 -3.88 -13.44
N ARG A 21 -11.03 -4.11 -12.78
CA ARG A 21 -11.59 -5.44 -12.51
C ARG A 21 -10.63 -6.36 -11.75
N LEU A 22 -9.75 -5.77 -10.94
CA LEU A 22 -8.78 -6.48 -10.11
C LEU A 22 -9.05 -6.21 -8.63
N LYS A 23 -9.03 -7.25 -7.80
CA LYS A 23 -9.11 -7.09 -6.34
C LYS A 23 -7.70 -6.80 -5.82
N ALA A 24 -7.53 -5.68 -5.13
CA ALA A 24 -6.27 -5.38 -4.43
C ALA A 24 -6.24 -6.10 -3.07
N ASP A 25 -5.37 -7.10 -2.95
CA ASP A 25 -5.20 -7.88 -1.72
C ASP A 25 -4.80 -6.97 -0.55
N GLU A 26 -3.78 -6.14 -0.76
CA GLU A 26 -3.28 -5.21 0.26
C GLU A 26 -3.18 -3.78 -0.25
N VAL A 27 -3.55 -2.83 0.63
CA VAL A 27 -3.29 -1.39 0.45
C VAL A 27 -2.62 -0.88 1.72
N LEU A 28 -1.32 -0.65 1.64
CA LEU A 28 -0.53 -0.11 2.74
C LEU A 28 -0.43 1.42 2.62
N VAL A 29 -0.85 2.13 3.66
CA VAL A 29 -0.61 3.57 3.78
C VAL A 29 0.74 3.76 4.44
N VAL A 30 1.68 4.45 3.79
CA VAL A 30 3.04 4.64 4.32
C VAL A 30 3.34 6.11 4.61
N ARG A 31 4.41 6.37 5.37
CA ARG A 31 4.86 7.74 5.63
C ARG A 31 5.30 8.42 4.33
N ARG A 32 5.02 9.72 4.19
CA ARG A 32 5.55 10.51 3.07
C ARG A 32 7.08 10.41 3.03
N GLY A 33 7.63 10.18 1.85
CA GLY A 33 9.08 10.05 1.65
C GLY A 33 9.67 8.68 1.96
N SER A 34 8.87 7.69 2.40
CA SER A 34 9.41 6.36 2.71
C SER A 34 9.70 5.48 1.49
N LEU A 35 9.08 5.77 0.34
CA LEU A 35 9.27 4.96 -0.87
C LEU A 35 10.65 5.24 -1.49
N PRO A 36 11.48 4.21 -1.76
CA PRO A 36 12.72 4.36 -2.50
C PRO A 36 12.49 5.00 -3.87
N LYS A 37 13.35 5.96 -4.23
CA LYS A 37 13.27 6.72 -5.48
C LYS A 37 14.61 6.79 -6.18
N THR A 38 14.58 6.90 -7.51
CA THR A 38 15.75 7.23 -8.32
C THR A 38 16.18 8.67 -8.06
N SER A 39 17.39 9.05 -8.50
CA SER A 39 17.87 10.44 -8.46
C SER A 39 16.92 11.43 -9.15
N SER A 40 16.22 10.99 -10.19
CA SER A 40 15.18 11.76 -10.90
C SER A 40 13.80 11.74 -10.23
N GLY A 41 13.65 11.09 -9.07
CA GLY A 41 12.42 11.09 -8.28
C GLY A 41 11.39 10.02 -8.66
N LYS A 42 11.68 9.13 -9.60
CA LYS A 42 10.79 8.00 -9.97
C LYS A 42 10.82 6.94 -8.88
N VAL A 43 9.67 6.31 -8.61
CA VAL A 43 9.58 5.22 -7.63
C VAL A 43 10.37 4.01 -8.13
N GLN A 44 11.26 3.48 -7.28
CA GLN A 44 11.99 2.24 -7.53
C GLN A 44 11.14 1.04 -7.12
N ARG A 45 10.20 0.62 -7.99
CA ARG A 45 9.21 -0.43 -7.67
C ARG A 45 9.83 -1.73 -7.14
N ARG A 46 11.00 -2.14 -7.65
CA ARG A 46 11.71 -3.35 -7.19
C ARG A 46 12.20 -3.21 -5.75
N ALA A 47 12.86 -2.10 -5.42
CA ALA A 47 13.32 -1.81 -4.06
C ALA A 47 12.13 -1.63 -3.09
N THR A 48 11.07 -0.96 -3.52
CA THR A 48 9.82 -0.86 -2.75
C THR A 48 9.23 -2.24 -2.46
N ARG A 49 9.18 -3.14 -3.45
CA ARG A 49 8.68 -4.51 -3.24
C ARG A 49 9.55 -5.27 -2.24
N GLN A 50 10.87 -5.18 -2.37
CA GLN A 50 11.79 -5.82 -1.43
C GLN A 50 11.55 -5.31 0.00
N GLN A 51 11.56 -3.99 0.20
CA GLN A 51 11.31 -3.38 1.51
C GLN A 51 9.94 -3.76 2.08
N TYR A 52 8.91 -3.89 1.25
CA TYR A 52 7.59 -4.36 1.68
C TYR A 52 7.64 -5.80 2.20
N LEU A 53 8.27 -6.71 1.46
CA LEU A 53 8.41 -8.12 1.86
C LEU A 53 9.26 -8.29 3.12
N GLU A 54 10.22 -7.40 3.33
CA GLU A 54 11.06 -7.35 4.55
C GLU A 54 10.35 -6.66 5.73
N GLY A 55 9.10 -6.19 5.56
CA GLY A 55 8.34 -5.48 6.61
C GLY A 55 8.82 -4.05 6.89
N GLY A 56 9.69 -3.50 6.05
CA GLY A 56 10.41 -2.24 6.26
C GLY A 56 9.58 -0.96 6.14
N PHE A 57 8.25 -1.04 5.99
CA PHE A 57 7.35 0.11 6.01
C PHE A 57 6.60 0.31 7.33
N GLY A 58 6.62 -0.68 8.22
CA GLY A 58 5.86 -0.65 9.47
C GLY A 58 4.34 -0.60 9.26
N THR A 59 3.59 -1.09 10.24
CA THR A 59 2.12 -1.06 10.19
C THR A 59 1.59 0.32 10.56
N VAL A 60 1.49 1.24 9.59
CA VAL A 60 0.63 2.43 9.76
C VAL A 60 -0.83 1.97 9.58
N ALA A 61 -1.36 1.39 10.67
CA ALA A 61 -2.56 0.57 10.74
C ALA A 61 -2.43 -0.73 9.92
N ALA A 62 -2.42 -1.86 10.62
CA ALA A 62 -2.39 -3.20 10.02
C ALA A 62 -3.35 -3.32 8.81
N PRO A 63 -2.99 -4.14 7.80
CA PRO A 63 -3.92 -4.46 6.74
C PRO A 63 -5.19 -5.00 7.38
N SER A 64 -6.36 -4.47 6.98
CA SER A 64 -7.57 -5.26 7.12
C SER A 64 -7.35 -6.43 6.19
N SER A 65 -6.99 -7.59 6.76
CA SER A 65 -6.99 -8.85 6.03
C SER A 65 -8.44 -9.20 5.75
N PRO A 66 -8.91 -9.28 4.49
CA PRO A 66 -9.91 -10.25 4.15
C PRO A 66 -9.17 -11.46 3.58
N ASP A 67 -9.38 -12.62 4.19
CA ASP A 67 -8.85 -13.93 3.80
C ASP A 67 -7.39 -14.21 4.11
N ALA A 68 -7.19 -14.86 5.26
CA ALA A 68 -6.26 -15.97 5.33
C ALA A 68 -6.80 -17.10 4.44
N ARG A 69 -6.10 -17.39 3.35
CA ARG A 69 -6.17 -18.66 2.62
C ARG A 69 -4.76 -19.07 2.23
#